data_AF-G8FGZ1-F1
#
_entry.id   AF-G8FGZ1-F1
#
_cell.length_a   1.000
_cell.length_b   1.000
_cell.length_c   1.000
_cell.angle_alpha   90.00
_cell.angle_beta   90.00
_cell.angle_gamma   90.00
#
_symmetry.space_group_name_H-M   'P 1'
#
loop_
_entity.id
_entity.type
_entity.pdbx_description
1 polymer ?
#
loop_
_entity_poly.entity_id
_entity_poly.type
_entity_poly.pdbx_seq_one_letter_code
_entity_poly.pdbx_strand_id
1 'polypeptide(L)'
;MISILSLFIIFGGLWGIILVACCFLVTRYLPPSQNWACPYECGFIPSSASFDSFSFSYFSLLIFFVVFDLEISLLLNMPEQSAIWSGFSFYFIFLLILVVGFLVEAVTGYVRWGY
;
A
#
# COMPACT_ATOMS: atom_id res chain seq x y z
N MET A 1 -3.08 30.42 5.62
CA MET A 1 -2.26 29.26 5.17
C MET A 1 -3.15 28.06 4.86
N ILE A 2 -3.98 27.60 5.80
CA ILE A 2 -4.94 26.49 5.60
C ILE A 2 -5.93 26.77 4.45
N SER A 3 -6.42 28.01 4.32
CA SER A 3 -7.34 28.41 3.24
C SER A 3 -6.72 28.37 1.83
N ILE A 4 -5.41 28.64 1.73
CA ILE A 4 -4.68 28.58 0.45
C ILE A 4 -4.45 27.11 0.08
N LEU A 5 -4.08 26.28 1.05
CA LEU A 5 -3.94 24.84 0.90
C LEU A 5 -5.25 24.18 0.45
N SER A 6 -6.38 24.54 1.06
CA SER A 6 -7.68 24.00 0.65
C SER A 6 -8.05 24.40 -0.79
N LEU A 7 -7.71 25.61 -1.23
CA LEU A 7 -7.96 26.04 -2.61
C LEU A 7 -7.15 25.24 -3.64
N PHE A 8 -5.87 24.95 -3.35
CA PHE A 8 -5.04 24.12 -4.24
C PHE A 8 -5.57 22.69 -4.37
N ILE A 9 -6.03 22.09 -3.27
CA ILE A 9 -6.61 20.74 -3.27
C ILE A 9 -7.89 20.70 -4.10
N ILE A 10 -8.78 21.68 -3.91
CA ILE A 10 -10.04 21.75 -4.66
C ILE A 10 -9.77 21.97 -6.15
N PHE A 11 -8.86 22.87 -6.50
CA PHE A 11 -8.49 23.12 -7.89
C PHE A 11 -7.87 21.90 -8.56
N GLY A 12 -6.95 21.21 -7.89
CA GLY A 12 -6.33 19.98 -8.40
C GLY A 12 -7.35 18.85 -8.59
N GLY A 13 -8.29 18.69 -7.65
CA GLY A 13 -9.37 17.71 -7.77
C GLY A 13 -10.29 18.00 -8.95
N LEU A 14 -10.73 19.25 -9.11
CA LEU A 14 -11.54 19.68 -10.25
C LEU A 14 -10.82 19.46 -11.58
N TRP A 15 -9.53 19.80 -11.65
CA TRP A 15 -8.71 19.58 -12.85
C TRP A 15 -8.62 18.09 -13.21
N GLY A 16 -8.41 17.22 -12.22
CA GLY A 16 -8.39 15.77 -12.43
C GLY A 16 -9.71 15.24 -13.00
N ILE A 17 -10.85 15.70 -12.46
CA ILE A 17 -12.18 15.31 -12.95
C ILE A 17 -12.38 15.76 -14.40
N ILE A 18 -12.00 16.98 -14.74
CA ILE A 18 -12.13 17.52 -16.10
C ILE A 18 -11.28 16.70 -17.09
N LEU A 19 -10.05 16.34 -16.72
CA LEU A 19 -9.19 15.51 -17.57
C LEU A 19 -9.79 14.12 -17.81
N VAL A 20 -10.27 13.46 -16.77
CA VAL A 20 -10.92 12.13 -16.90
C VAL A 20 -12.17 12.22 -17.76
N ALA A 21 -13.00 13.25 -17.58
CA ALA A 21 -14.18 13.47 -18.41
C ALA A 21 -13.83 13.71 -19.89
N CYS A 22 -12.78 14.50 -20.16
CA CYS A 22 -12.29 14.74 -21.51
C CYS A 22 -11.80 13.43 -22.15
N CYS A 23 -10.97 12.64 -21.45
CA CYS A 23 -10.52 11.34 -21.93
C CYS A 23 -11.69 10.40 -22.23
N PHE A 24 -12.71 10.35 -21.37
CA PHE A 24 -13.89 9.53 -21.58
C PHE A 24 -14.70 9.95 -22.83
N LEU A 25 -14.86 11.26 -23.05
CA LEU A 25 -15.52 11.78 -24.24
C LEU A 25 -14.73 11.42 -25.50
N VAL A 26 -13.42 11.60 -25.51
CA VAL A 26 -12.55 11.25 -26.65
C VAL A 26 -12.67 9.77 -26.99
N THR A 27 -12.59 8.88 -26.01
CA THR A 27 -12.74 7.42 -26.22
C THR A 27 -14.11 7.04 -26.76
N ARG A 28 -15.18 7.80 -26.44
CA ARG A 28 -16.50 7.59 -27.04
C ARG A 28 -16.57 7.99 -28.51
N TYR A 29 -15.92 9.08 -28.90
CA TYR A 29 -15.92 9.56 -30.28
C TYR A 29 -14.94 8.79 -31.18
N LEU A 30 -13.84 8.30 -30.60
CA LEU A 30 -12.78 7.57 -31.28
C LEU A 30 -12.56 6.22 -30.57
N PRO A 31 -13.43 5.21 -30.81
CA PRO A 31 -13.30 3.91 -30.16
C PRO A 31 -11.97 3.25 -30.60
N PRO A 32 -11.20 2.66 -29.66
CA PRO A 32 -9.97 1.96 -29.99
C PRO A 32 -10.25 0.71 -30.83
N SER A 33 -9.29 0.35 -31.68
CA SER A 33 -9.33 -0.93 -32.39
C SER A 33 -9.30 -2.10 -31.41
N GLN A 34 -9.90 -3.25 -31.78
CA GLN A 34 -10.00 -4.41 -30.89
C GLN A 34 -8.64 -4.88 -30.36
N ASN A 35 -7.59 -4.82 -31.19
CA ASN A 35 -6.22 -5.18 -30.80
C ASN A 35 -5.65 -4.30 -29.68
N TRP A 36 -6.09 -3.03 -29.60
CA TRP A 36 -5.66 -2.10 -28.56
C TRP A 36 -6.52 -2.20 -27.30
N ALA A 37 -7.70 -2.81 -27.40
CA ALA A 37 -8.62 -3.05 -26.29
C ALA A 37 -8.44 -4.45 -25.65
N CYS A 38 -7.71 -5.36 -26.29
CA CYS A 38 -7.39 -6.68 -25.76
C CYS A 38 -6.27 -6.63 -24.69
N PRO A 39 -6.24 -7.60 -23.75
CA PRO A 39 -5.13 -7.72 -22.80
C PRO A 39 -3.81 -7.99 -23.55
N TYR A 40 -2.74 -7.40 -23.05
CA TYR A 40 -1.42 -7.54 -23.67
C TYR A 40 -0.78 -8.87 -23.27
N GLU A 41 -0.74 -9.83 -24.20
CA GLU A 41 0.06 -11.05 -24.10
C GLU A 41 1.05 -11.12 -25.27
N CYS A 42 1.89 -10.08 -25.44
CA CYS A 42 2.87 -10.00 -26.52
C CYS A 42 2.27 -10.18 -27.94
N GLY A 43 0.99 -9.84 -28.14
CA GLY A 43 0.29 -9.99 -29.42
C GLY A 43 -0.40 -11.34 -29.63
N PHE A 44 -0.35 -12.24 -28.64
CA PHE A 44 -1.09 -13.49 -28.65
C PHE A 44 -2.50 -13.32 -28.07
N ILE A 45 -3.39 -14.26 -28.43
CA ILE A 45 -4.74 -14.33 -27.87
C ILE A 45 -4.62 -14.96 -26.47
N PRO A 46 -5.17 -14.33 -25.43
CA PRO A 46 -5.10 -14.86 -24.07
C PRO A 46 -5.70 -16.27 -24.01
N SER A 47 -4.91 -17.23 -23.54
CA SER A 47 -5.34 -18.64 -23.43
C SER A 47 -6.30 -18.88 -22.27
N SER A 48 -6.27 -18.02 -21.26
CA SER A 48 -7.10 -18.10 -20.06
C SER A 48 -7.30 -16.72 -19.45
N ALA A 49 -8.34 -16.56 -18.63
CA ALA A 49 -8.45 -15.37 -17.81
C ALA A 49 -7.23 -15.26 -16.89
N SER A 50 -6.68 -14.06 -16.75
CA SER A 50 -5.51 -13.73 -15.93
C SER A 50 -5.83 -13.75 -14.42
N PHE A 51 -6.62 -14.71 -13.96
CA PHE A 51 -6.80 -14.99 -12.55
C PHE A 51 -5.66 -15.89 -12.11
N ASP A 52 -4.48 -15.29 -11.98
CA ASP A 52 -3.41 -15.99 -11.29
C ASP A 52 -3.83 -16.17 -9.83
N SER A 53 -3.72 -17.42 -9.36
CA SER A 53 -3.77 -17.72 -7.95
C SER A 53 -2.65 -16.96 -7.28
N PHE A 54 -3.02 -15.92 -6.52
CA PHE A 54 -2.10 -15.09 -5.77
C PHE A 54 -1.18 -15.95 -4.90
N SER A 55 0.12 -15.66 -4.92
CA SER A 55 1.05 -16.45 -4.12
C SER A 55 0.79 -16.21 -2.64
N PHE A 56 0.87 -17.29 -1.84
CA PHE A 56 0.69 -17.23 -0.40
C PHE A 56 1.66 -16.25 0.28
N SER A 57 2.82 -16.01 -0.33
CA SER A 57 3.86 -15.08 0.15
C SER A 57 3.39 -13.63 0.21
N TYR A 58 2.53 -13.20 -0.70
CA TYR A 58 1.99 -11.84 -0.62
C TYR A 58 0.93 -11.70 0.48
N PHE A 59 0.19 -12.78 0.76
CA PHE A 59 -0.79 -12.80 1.84
C PHE A 59 -0.11 -12.72 3.22
N SER A 60 0.99 -13.47 3.43
CA SER A 60 1.78 -13.36 4.66
C SER A 60 2.36 -11.97 4.86
N LEU A 61 2.88 -11.35 3.79
CA LEU A 61 3.37 -9.96 3.83
C LEU A 61 2.30 -8.95 4.23
N LEU A 62 1.06 -9.12 3.76
CA LEU A 62 -0.04 -8.22 4.11
C LEU A 62 -0.37 -8.30 5.60
N ILE A 63 -0.45 -9.51 6.17
CA ILE A 63 -0.70 -9.71 7.60
C ILE A 63 0.44 -9.10 8.43
N PHE A 64 1.68 -9.39 8.05
CA PHE A 64 2.86 -8.85 8.71
C PHE A 64 2.85 -7.31 8.72
N PHE A 65 2.55 -6.70 7.56
CA PHE A 65 2.45 -5.24 7.45
C PHE A 65 1.40 -4.65 8.40
N VAL A 66 0.21 -5.25 8.49
CA VAL A 66 -0.85 -4.75 9.38
C VAL A 66 -0.45 -4.81 10.85
N VAL A 67 0.20 -5.89 11.28
CA VAL A 67 0.66 -6.04 12.67
C VAL A 67 1.77 -5.02 12.97
N PHE A 68 2.76 -4.89 12.08
CA PHE A 68 3.87 -3.97 12.27
C PHE A 68 3.45 -2.50 12.24
N ASP A 69 2.45 -2.14 11.42
CA ASP A 69 1.89 -0.78 11.38
C ASP A 69 1.14 -0.41 12.66
N LEU A 70 0.44 -1.37 13.28
CA LEU A 70 -0.17 -1.21 14.60
C LEU A 70 0.92 -0.95 15.66
N GLU A 71 1.99 -1.73 15.65
CA GLU A 71 3.10 -1.59 16.60
C GLU A 71 3.81 -0.24 16.48
N ILE A 72 4.03 0.26 15.26
CA ILE A 72 4.56 1.62 15.02
C ILE A 72 3.59 2.68 15.54
N SER A 73 2.29 2.51 15.29
CA SER A 73 1.27 3.44 15.78
C SER A 73 1.28 3.57 17.31
N LEU A 74 1.59 2.48 18.03
CA LEU A 74 1.79 2.51 19.49
C LEU A 74 3.07 3.26 19.88
N LEU A 75 4.18 3.07 19.16
CA LEU A 75 5.43 3.79 19.39
C LEU A 75 5.33 5.30 19.15
N LEU A 76 4.47 5.74 18.21
CA LEU A 76 4.29 7.15 17.89
C LEU A 76 3.80 7.99 19.08
N ASN A 77 3.10 7.37 20.04
CA ASN A 77 2.61 8.05 21.24
C ASN A 77 3.69 8.26 22.33
N MET A 78 4.90 7.74 22.14
CA MET A 78 6.00 7.85 23.10
C MET A 78 6.36 9.30 23.48
N PRO A 79 6.45 10.28 22.55
CA PRO A 79 6.83 11.65 22.89
C PRO A 79 5.80 12.40 23.74
N GLU A 80 4.52 12.02 23.65
CA GLU A 80 3.41 12.63 24.39
C GLU A 80 3.37 12.18 25.86
N GLN A 81 4.00 11.06 26.18
CA GLN A 81 4.09 10.58 27.55
C GLN A 81 5.31 11.20 28.22
N SER A 82 5.09 11.82 29.38
CA SER A 82 6.18 12.44 30.14
C SER A 82 7.30 11.43 30.42
N ALA A 83 8.54 11.85 30.23
CA ALA A 83 9.76 11.05 30.34
C ALA A 83 10.09 10.66 31.81
N ILE A 84 9.12 10.09 32.50
CA ILE A 84 9.30 9.43 33.79
C ILE A 84 10.02 8.11 33.50
N TRP A 85 11.04 7.79 34.29
CA TRP A 85 11.90 6.61 34.13
C TRP A 85 11.14 5.29 33.99
N SER A 86 9.92 5.20 34.51
CA SER A 86 9.04 4.03 34.37
C SER A 86 8.55 3.83 32.94
N GLY A 87 8.13 4.88 32.23
CA GLY A 87 7.57 4.78 30.86
C GLY A 87 8.61 4.32 29.84
N PHE A 88 9.83 4.87 29.93
CA PHE A 88 10.93 4.50 29.04
C PHE A 88 11.27 3.00 29.10
N SER A 89 11.24 2.41 30.30
CA SER A 89 11.53 0.98 30.49
C SER A 89 10.50 0.08 29.80
N PHE A 90 9.21 0.46 29.82
CA PHE A 90 8.16 -0.28 29.11
C PHE A 90 8.32 -0.20 27.59
N TYR A 91 8.63 0.97 27.04
CA TYR A 91 8.90 1.13 25.61
C TYR A 91 10.14 0.34 25.16
N PHE A 92 11.19 0.30 25.99
CA PHE A 92 12.39 -0.47 25.70
C PHE A 92 12.11 -1.98 25.67
N ILE A 93 11.34 -2.49 26.65
CA ILE A 93 10.91 -3.90 26.66
C ILE A 93 10.03 -4.20 25.45
N PHE A 94 9.09 -3.32 25.12
CA PHE A 94 8.24 -3.46 23.94
C PHE A 94 9.06 -3.55 22.66
N LEU A 95 10.05 -2.66 22.47
CA LEU A 95 10.95 -2.69 21.31
C LEU A 95 11.76 -4.00 21.25
N LEU A 96 12.22 -4.51 22.38
CA LEU A 96 12.93 -5.79 22.44
C LEU A 96 12.03 -6.95 21.97
N ILE A 97 10.76 -6.98 22.39
CA ILE A 97 9.77 -7.96 21.93
C ILE A 97 9.57 -7.84 20.42
N LEU A 98 9.45 -6.63 19.86
CA LEU A 98 9.33 -6.41 18.42
C LEU A 98 10.50 -6.99 17.64
N VAL A 99 11.73 -6.71 18.09
CA VAL A 99 12.95 -7.20 17.43
C VAL A 99 13.01 -8.73 17.46
N VAL A 100 12.66 -9.35 18.60
CA VAL A 100 12.65 -10.82 18.72
C VAL A 100 11.56 -11.43 17.84
N GLY A 101 10.35 -10.87 17.82
CA GLY A 101 9.25 -11.34 16.98
C GLY A 101 9.62 -11.29 15.48
N PHE A 102 10.18 -10.16 15.05
CA PHE A 102 10.65 -9.98 13.68
C PHE A 102 11.75 -10.98 13.31
N LEU A 103 12.73 -11.22 14.19
CA LEU A 103 13.80 -12.17 13.93
C LEU A 103 13.27 -13.62 13.79
N VAL A 104 12.31 -14.02 14.63
CA VAL A 104 11.68 -15.34 14.54
C VAL A 104 10.97 -15.50 13.19
N GLU A 105 10.23 -14.49 12.76
CA GLU A 105 9.51 -14.51 11.49
C GLU A 105 10.45 -14.51 10.27
N ALA A 106 11.53 -13.75 10.34
CA ALA A 106 12.56 -13.71 9.30
C ALA A 106 13.27 -15.07 9.14
N VAL A 107 13.60 -15.73 10.26
CA VAL A 107 14.28 -17.04 10.25
C VAL A 107 13.34 -18.17 9.82
N THR A 108 12.07 -18.15 10.24
CA THR A 108 11.06 -19.15 9.83
C THR A 108 10.71 -19.06 8.35
N GLY A 109 11.03 -17.95 7.69
CA GLY A 109 10.98 -17.82 6.25
C GLY A 109 9.61 -17.45 5.69
N TYR A 110 8.69 -16.94 6.52
CA TYR A 110 7.42 -16.36 6.06
C TYR A 110 7.61 -15.14 5.14
N VAL A 111 8.79 -14.51 5.21
CA VAL A 111 9.22 -13.38 4.39
C VAL A 111 10.06 -13.83 3.18
N ARG A 112 10.42 -15.11 3.06
CA ARG A 112 11.24 -15.58 1.94
C ARG A 112 10.40 -15.64 0.67
N TRP A 113 10.80 -14.85 -0.31
CA TRP A 113 10.36 -15.03 -1.67
C TRP A 113 11.11 -16.21 -2.29
N GLY A 114 10.41 -17.34 -2.41
CA GLY A 114 10.75 -18.37 -3.37
C GLY A 114 10.12 -18.00 -4.70
N TYR A 115 10.93 -17.99 -5.76
CA TYR A 115 10.41 -18.12 -7.12
C TYR A 115 9.77 -19.49 -7.28
#